data_AF-A0A7C6EDW9-F1
#
_entry.id   AF-A0A7C6EDW9-F1
#
_cell.length_a   1.000
_cell.length_b   1.000
_cell.length_c   1.000
_cell.angle_alpha   90.00
_cell.angle_beta   90.00
_cell.angle_gamma   90.00
#
_symmetry.space_group_name_H-M   'P 1'
#
loop_
_entity.id
_entity.type
_entity.pdbx_description
1 polymer ?
#
loop_
_entity_poly.entity_id
_entity_poly.type
_entity_poly.pdbx_seq_one_letter_code
_entity_poly.pdbx_strand_id
1 'polypeptide(L)' 'TPAKVKLMLTGNGRASKKQMQFMVKTILGIKEKLPEDAADALAVAYCLDKSLKHYPRTTSSRPKNDIFIAG' A
#
# COMPACT_ATOMS: atom_id res chain seq x y z
N THR A 1 13.27 5.09 1.70
CA THR A 1 14.29 4.56 2.63
C THR A 1 13.71 3.40 3.43
N PRO A 2 14.47 2.33 3.69
CA PRO A 2 13.98 1.13 4.38
C PRO A 2 13.37 1.41 5.76
N ALA A 3 13.90 2.40 6.48
CA ALA A 3 13.37 2.84 7.77
C ALA A 3 11.95 3.43 7.68
N LYS A 4 11.59 4.13 6.60
CA LYS A 4 10.23 4.67 6.40
C LYS A 4 9.22 3.56 6.19
N VAL A 5 9.58 2.52 5.43
CA VAL A 5 8.74 1.35 5.20
C VAL A 5 8.48 0.62 6.52
N LYS A 6 9.53 0.38 7.32
CA LYS A 6 9.42 -0.20 8.66
C LYS A 6 8.54 0.63 9.59
N LEU A 7 8.75 1.95 9.62
CA LEU A 7 7.94 2.87 10.42
C LEU A 7 6.47 2.84 10.01
N MET A 8 6.17 2.85 8.71
CA MET A 8 4.80 2.83 8.20
C MET A 8 4.06 1.52 8.47
N LEU A 9 4.76 0.39 8.46
CA LEU A 9 4.15 -0.93 8.65
C LEU A 9 4.06 -1.34 10.11
N THR A 10 5.07 -1.01 10.92
CA THR A 10 5.18 -1.47 12.31
C THR A 10 5.00 -0.37 13.35
N GLY A 11 4.93 0.90 12.92
CA GLY A 11 4.99 2.04 13.83
C GLY A 11 6.39 2.33 14.39
N ASN A 12 7.39 1.49 14.06
CA ASN A 12 8.75 1.63 14.57
C ASN A 12 9.78 1.53 13.43
N GLY A 13 10.53 2.61 13.19
CA GLY A 13 11.58 2.64 12.16
C GLY A 13 12.73 1.66 12.39
N ARG A 14 12.88 1.14 13.61
CA ARG A 14 13.89 0.15 14.01
C ARG A 14 13.37 -1.29 14.05
N ALA A 15 12.14 -1.56 13.62
CA ALA A 15 11.59 -2.91 13.67
C ALA A 15 12.43 -3.94 12.90
N SER A 16 12.43 -5.17 13.41
CA SER A 16 13.09 -6.31 12.77
C SER A 16 12.38 -6.70 11.47
N LYS A 17 13.11 -7.34 10.54
CA LYS A 17 12.51 -7.88 9.29
C LYS A 17 11.34 -8.82 9.57
N LYS A 18 11.45 -9.65 10.62
CA LYS A 18 10.38 -10.57 11.06
C LYS A 18 9.11 -9.83 11.51
N GLN A 19 9.26 -8.74 12.28
CA GLN A 19 8.11 -7.92 12.67
C GLN A 19 7.46 -7.24 11.47
N MET A 20 8.27 -6.74 10.53
CA MET A 20 7.73 -6.14 9.31
C MET A 20 6.95 -7.16 8.49
N GLN A 21 7.48 -8.37 8.29
CA GLN A 21 6.78 -9.47 7.61
C GLN A 21 5.47 -9.87 8.30
N PHE A 22 5.49 -9.96 9.63
CA PHE A 22 4.28 -10.26 10.42
C PHE A 22 3.22 -9.17 10.26
N MET A 23 3.63 -7.89 10.25
CA MET A 23 2.72 -6.78 10.03
C MET A 23 2.15 -6.77 8.61
N VAL A 24 2.97 -7.01 7.58
CA VAL A 24 2.51 -7.10 6.18
C VAL A 24 1.47 -8.22 6.04
N LYS A 25 1.72 -9.38 6.63
CA LYS A 25 0.73 -10.49 6.68
C LYS A 25 -0.57 -10.08 7.36
N THR A 26 -0.48 -9.43 8.51
CA THR A 26 -1.65 -9.02 9.30
C THR A 26 -2.48 -7.98 8.54
N ILE A 27 -1.81 -7.01 7.91
CA ILE A 27 -2.46 -5.96 7.10
C ILE A 27 -3.14 -6.54 5.86
N LEU A 28 -2.52 -7.53 5.21
CA LEU A 28 -3.03 -8.15 3.98
C LEU A 28 -3.86 -9.41 4.20
N GLY A 29 -4.02 -9.87 5.44
CA GLY A 29 -4.77 -11.08 5.78
C GLY A 29 -4.11 -12.40 5.33
N ILE A 30 -2.79 -12.42 5.09
CA ILE A 30 -2.08 -13.60 4.58
C ILE A 30 -1.78 -14.59 5.71
N LYS A 31 -2.44 -15.76 5.69
CA LYS A 31 -2.23 -16.81 6.70
C LYS A 31 -0.93 -17.60 6.48
N GLU A 32 -0.54 -17.84 5.24
CA GLU A 32 0.64 -18.64 4.88
C GLU A 32 1.96 -17.90 5.05
N LYS A 33 3.05 -18.63 5.34
CA LYS A 33 4.38 -18.04 5.60
C LYS A 33 4.87 -17.29 4.35
N LEU A 34 5.06 -15.97 4.49
CA LEU A 34 5.44 -15.11 3.38
C LEU A 34 6.97 -15.11 3.27
N PRO A 35 7.55 -15.39 2.08
CA PRO A 35 8.99 -15.28 1.87
C PRO A 35 9.44 -13.81 1.98
N GLU A 36 10.71 -13.59 2.34
CA GLU A 36 11.22 -12.23 2.61
C GLU A 36 11.02 -11.29 1.41
N ASP A 37 11.32 -11.77 0.21
CA ASP A 37 11.25 -10.98 -1.03
C ASP A 37 9.81 -10.54 -1.34
N ALA A 38 8.83 -11.41 -1.11
CA ALA A 38 7.42 -11.09 -1.30
C ALA A 38 6.93 -10.06 -0.28
N ALA A 39 7.39 -10.14 0.96
CA ALA A 39 7.06 -9.17 1.99
C ALA A 39 7.60 -7.78 1.66
N ASP A 40 8.82 -7.69 1.12
CA ASP A 40 9.43 -6.42 0.71
C ASP A 40 8.69 -5.81 -0.49
N ALA A 41 8.33 -6.63 -1.49
CA ALA A 41 7.53 -6.15 -2.63
C ALA A 41 6.15 -5.60 -2.19
N LEU A 42 5.46 -6.32 -1.30
CA LEU A 42 4.17 -5.90 -0.76
C LEU A 42 4.29 -4.65 0.12
N ALA A 43 5.35 -4.56 0.93
CA ALA A 43 5.65 -3.40 1.75
C ALA A 43 5.85 -2.13 0.90
N VAL A 44 6.58 -2.26 -0.22
CA VAL A 44 6.79 -1.16 -1.18
C VAL A 44 5.48 -0.80 -1.87
N ALA A 45 4.70 -1.78 -2.34
CA ALA A 45 3.40 -1.55 -2.97
C ALA A 45 2.43 -0.82 -2.03
N TYR A 46 2.38 -1.22 -0.76
CA TYR A 46 1.58 -0.55 0.26
C TYR A 46 2.06 0.88 0.51
N CYS A 47 3.38 1.09 0.57
CA CYS A 47 3.95 2.42 0.72
C CYS A 47 3.59 3.33 -0.47
N LEU A 48 3.62 2.80 -1.69
CA LEU A 48 3.22 3.50 -2.91
C LEU A 48 1.73 3.84 -2.90
N ASP A 49 0.82 2.90 -2.59
CA ASP A 49 -0.62 3.18 -2.48
C ASP A 49 -0.91 4.31 -1.49
N LYS A 50 -0.26 4.29 -0.33
CA LYS A 50 -0.40 5.33 0.68
C LYS A 50 0.15 6.68 0.22
N SER A 51 1.26 6.69 -0.51
CA SER A 51 1.81 7.91 -1.09
C SER A 51 0.92 8.47 -2.21
N LEU A 52 0.34 7.62 -3.05
CA LEU A 52 -0.52 8.02 -4.16
C LEU A 52 -1.87 8.57 -3.68
N LYS A 53 -2.41 8.06 -2.56
CA LYS A 53 -3.60 8.63 -1.91
C LYS A 53 -3.39 10.04 -1.37
N HIS A 54 -2.14 10.46 -1.18
CA HIS A 54 -1.77 11.80 -0.74
C HIS A 54 -1.46 12.76 -1.90
N TYR A 55 -1.45 12.27 -3.15
CA TYR A 55 -1.48 13.15 -4.32
C TYR A 55 -2.94 13.60 -4.50
N PRO A 56 -3.22 14.92 -4.68
CA PRO A 56 -4.57 15.34 -5.02
C PRO A 56 -4.99 14.59 -6.27
N ARG A 57 -5.99 13.72 -6.16
CA ARG A 57 -6.63 13.13 -7.34
C ARG A 57 -7.26 14.28 -8.11
N THR A 58 -6.53 14.86 -9.05
CA THR A 58 -7.16 15.59 -10.14
C THR A 58 -8.00 14.56 -10.86
N THR A 59 -9.31 14.72 -10.72
CA THR A 59 -10.33 13.95 -11.41
C THR A 59 -10.17 14.21 -12.90
N SER A 60 -9.31 13.45 -13.58
CA SER A 60 -9.21 13.49 -15.03
C SER A 60 -9.77 12.17 -15.60
N SER A 61 -11.01 12.31 -16.04
CA SER A 61 -11.61 11.71 -17.24
C SER A 61 -11.31 10.23 -17.54
N ARG A 62 -12.23 9.35 -17.11
CA ARG A 62 -12.63 8.26 -18.01
C ARG A 62 -13.67 8.85 -18.98
N PRO A 63 -13.50 8.80 -20.31
CA PRO A 63 -14.60 9.07 -21.21
C PRO A 63 -15.52 7.85 -21.17
N LYS A 64 -16.66 7.98 -20.50
CA LYS A 64 -17.75 7.01 -20.62
C LYS A 64 -19.04 7.79 -20.82
N ASN A 65 -19.46 7.84 -22.08
CA ASN A 65 -20.85 7.77 -22.53
C ASN A 65 -21.92 8.05 -21.46
N ASP A 66 -22.19 9.32 -21.18
CA ASP A 66 -23.43 9.74 -20.54
C ASP A 66 -24.30 10.43 -21.60
N ILE A 67 -25.00 9.59 -22.36
CA ILE A 67 -26.33 9.93 -22.88
C ILE A 67 -27.18 10.15 -21.62
N PHE A 68 -27.50 11.38 -21.23
CA PHE A 68 -28.65 11.68 -20.36
C PHE A 68 -29.06 13.14 -20.50
N ILE A 69 -30.10 13.31 -21.29
CA ILE A 69 -31.20 14.31 -21.23
C ILE A 69 -31.23 15.17 -19.96
N ALA A 70 -31.10 16.49 -20.15
CA ALA A 70 -31.85 17.53 -19.45
C ALA A 70 -31.88 18.72 -20.45
N GLY A 71 -33.02 19.12 -20.99
CA GLY A 71 -34.23 19.54 -20.28
C GLY A 71 -34.30 21.04 -20.44
#